data_AF-A0A2K3DXI8-F1
#
_entry.id   AF-A0A2K3DXI8-F1
#
_cell.length_a   1.000
_cell.length_b   1.000
_cell.length_c   1.000
_cell.angle_alpha   90.00
_cell.angle_beta   90.00
_cell.angle_gamma   90.00
#
_symmetry.space_group_name_H-M   'P 1'
#
loop_
_entity.id
_entity.type
_entity.pdbx_description
1 polymer ?
#
loop_
_entity_poly.entity_id
_entity_poly.type
_entity_poly.pdbx_seq_one_letter_code
_entity_poly.pdbx_strand_id
1 'polypeptide(L)'
;MLALITPILRQALPHSRAVSSLRRGPLQYATNDLLLQLEESTDADKVCLAVTLEESAVESIGDPVEVKVPAAGTITAQGAPVAQVSWEGFLRSEGDELYHAVWTNAKGVYNVTLPFAARVTQQRAAAVEPGDLLLPQAERPFLVHVEVDAWRWRASLESGAVTPLL
;
A
#
# COMPACT_ATOMS: atom_id res chain seq x y z
N MET A 1 -65.38 16.88 1.79
CA MET A 1 -65.30 18.34 1.59
C MET A 1 -63.87 18.77 1.93
N LEU A 2 -63.17 19.32 0.93
CA LEU A 2 -61.92 20.13 0.88
C LEU A 2 -61.06 20.29 2.15
N ALA A 3 -59.73 20.47 2.13
CA ALA A 3 -58.64 20.37 1.14
C ALA A 3 -57.32 20.70 1.90
N LEU A 4 -56.21 20.08 1.48
CA LEU A 4 -54.80 20.55 1.42
C LEU A 4 -54.25 21.57 2.44
N ILE A 5 -53.03 21.32 2.93
CA ILE A 5 -51.79 22.04 2.53
C ILE A 5 -50.60 21.50 3.36
N THR A 6 -49.60 20.96 2.67
CA THR A 6 -48.23 20.68 3.15
C THR A 6 -47.46 21.99 3.33
N PRO A 7 -46.48 22.03 4.25
CA PRO A 7 -45.25 22.76 3.96
C PRO A 7 -44.01 21.86 4.00
N ILE A 8 -43.25 21.96 2.92
CA ILE A 8 -41.86 21.53 2.75
C ILE A 8 -40.96 22.51 3.51
N LEU A 9 -40.01 22.00 4.30
CA LEU A 9 -38.85 22.73 4.82
C LEU A 9 -37.69 21.72 4.93
N ARG A 10 -36.93 21.49 3.84
CA ARG A 10 -35.65 22.12 3.50
C ARG A 10 -34.65 22.29 4.66
N GLN A 11 -33.71 21.33 4.69
CA GLN A 11 -32.27 21.44 4.95
C GLN A 11 -31.75 22.00 6.28
N ALA A 12 -30.96 21.16 6.96
CA ALA A 12 -29.67 21.56 7.52
C ALA A 12 -28.70 20.37 7.48
N LEU A 13 -27.94 20.24 6.38
CA LEU A 13 -26.72 19.44 6.31
C LEU A 13 -25.58 20.31 6.86
N PRO A 14 -24.92 19.97 7.98
CA PRO A 14 -23.66 20.60 8.32
C PRO A 14 -22.52 19.86 7.60
N HIS A 15 -22.04 20.46 6.52
CA HIS A 15 -20.61 20.56 6.19
C HIS A 15 -19.82 19.25 6.04
N SER A 16 -20.19 18.37 5.10
CA SER A 16 -19.20 17.53 4.43
C SER A 16 -18.60 18.30 3.26
N ARG A 17 -17.63 19.17 3.56
CA ARG A 17 -16.90 19.96 2.56
C ARG A 17 -15.40 19.74 2.75
N ALA A 18 -14.99 18.47 2.70
CA ALA A 18 -13.59 18.07 2.78
C ALA A 18 -13.33 16.77 1.99
N VAL A 19 -14.00 16.54 0.85
CA VAL A 19 -13.70 15.38 0.00
C VAL A 19 -13.85 15.77 -1.47
N SER A 20 -12.97 16.61 -2.03
CA SER A 20 -13.00 16.81 -3.49
C SER A 20 -11.73 17.33 -4.17
N SER A 21 -10.71 17.82 -3.46
CA SER A 21 -9.57 18.48 -4.14
C SER A 21 -8.45 17.53 -4.57
N LEU A 22 -8.42 16.28 -4.10
CA LEU A 22 -7.43 15.27 -4.49
C LEU A 22 -7.85 14.39 -5.69
N ARG A 23 -9.11 14.48 -6.17
CA ARG A 23 -9.65 13.59 -7.24
C ARG A 23 -9.31 13.99 -8.68
N ARG A 24 -8.45 15.00 -8.90
CA ARG A 24 -7.99 15.36 -10.26
C ARG A 24 -6.58 14.85 -10.58
N GLY A 25 -6.02 14.05 -9.68
CA GLY A 25 -4.72 13.41 -9.85
C GLY A 25 -4.84 11.92 -10.17
N PRO A 26 -3.72 11.28 -10.49
CA PRO A 26 -3.66 9.85 -10.66
C PRO A 26 -4.05 9.13 -9.38
N LEU A 27 -4.70 7.97 -9.54
CA LEU A 27 -5.16 7.13 -8.42
C LEU A 27 -4.06 6.16 -7.96
N GLN A 28 -3.03 5.96 -8.78
CA GLN A 28 -1.92 5.07 -8.49
C GLN A 28 -0.59 5.82 -8.60
N TYR A 29 0.33 5.40 -7.76
CA TYR A 29 1.67 5.95 -7.67
C TYR A 29 2.65 4.79 -7.47
N ALA A 30 3.90 5.01 -7.84
CA ALA A 30 4.97 4.07 -7.62
C ALA A 30 6.08 4.70 -6.77
N THR A 31 6.72 3.86 -5.97
CA THR A 31 8.10 4.10 -5.52
C THR A 31 9.01 3.17 -6.33
N ASN A 32 10.23 2.88 -5.87
CA ASN A 32 11.10 1.92 -6.54
C ASN A 32 10.48 0.51 -6.58
N ASP A 33 9.94 0.07 -5.44
CA ASP A 33 9.56 -1.34 -5.27
C ASP A 33 8.07 -1.50 -4.93
N LEU A 34 7.33 -0.38 -4.80
CA LEU A 34 5.96 -0.38 -4.30
C LEU A 34 5.00 0.28 -5.25
N LEU A 35 3.80 -0.30 -5.34
CA LEU A 35 2.61 0.34 -5.86
C LEU A 35 1.80 0.92 -4.69
N LEU A 36 1.42 2.19 -4.82
CA LEU A 36 0.58 2.91 -3.86
C LEU A 36 -0.73 3.29 -4.55
N GLN A 37 -1.87 2.95 -3.95
CA GLN A 37 -3.18 3.39 -4.40
C GLN A 37 -3.75 4.42 -3.44
N LEU A 38 -4.18 5.55 -3.98
CA LEU A 38 -4.85 6.59 -3.23
C LEU A 38 -6.27 6.14 -2.85
N GLU A 39 -6.57 6.16 -1.56
CA GLU A 39 -7.89 5.85 -1.03
C GLU A 39 -8.62 7.13 -0.59
N GLU A 40 -9.94 7.02 -0.44
CA GLU A 40 -10.73 8.12 0.09
C GLU A 40 -10.39 8.37 1.56
N SER A 41 -10.03 9.61 1.88
CA SER A 41 -9.82 10.08 3.25
C SER A 41 -11.02 10.91 3.71
N THR A 42 -11.41 10.74 4.97
CA THR A 42 -12.40 11.60 5.64
C THR A 42 -11.76 12.83 6.30
N ASP A 43 -10.43 12.86 6.41
CA ASP A 43 -9.66 13.94 7.01
C ASP A 43 -8.87 14.70 5.91
N ALA A 44 -9.07 16.02 5.83
CA ALA A 44 -8.46 16.87 4.82
C ALA A 44 -6.93 17.00 4.95
N ASP A 45 -6.41 16.81 6.17
CA ASP A 45 -4.98 16.89 6.45
C ASP A 45 -4.27 15.55 6.31
N LYS A 46 -5.02 14.50 5.94
CA LYS A 46 -4.52 13.13 5.79
C LYS A 46 -4.78 12.58 4.40
N VAL A 47 -3.88 11.71 3.98
CA VAL A 47 -3.98 10.92 2.76
C VAL A 47 -3.96 9.45 3.15
N CYS A 48 -4.96 8.71 2.71
CA CYS A 48 -5.05 7.26 2.90
C CYS A 48 -4.44 6.56 1.67
N LEU A 49 -3.59 5.58 1.91
CA LEU A 49 -2.91 4.81 0.87
C LEU A 49 -3.04 3.32 1.15
N ALA A 50 -3.36 2.56 0.11
CA ALA A 50 -3.15 1.13 0.08
C ALA A 50 -1.79 0.84 -0.56
N VAL A 51 -0.97 0.00 0.06
CA VAL A 51 0.43 -0.23 -0.32
C VAL A 51 0.62 -1.71 -0.66
N THR A 52 1.22 -2.00 -1.81
CA THR A 52 1.61 -3.35 -2.20
C THR A 52 2.96 -3.33 -2.92
N LEU A 53 3.56 -4.51 -3.12
CA LEU A 53 4.78 -4.64 -3.91
C LEU A 53 4.48 -4.47 -5.39
N GLU A 54 5.39 -3.84 -6.11
CA GLU A 54 5.42 -3.83 -7.57
C GLU A 54 5.82 -5.23 -8.10
N GLU A 55 5.59 -5.50 -9.39
CA GLU A 55 5.84 -6.82 -9.99
C GLU A 55 7.31 -7.22 -9.93
N SER A 56 8.23 -6.34 -10.33
CA SER A 56 9.68 -6.58 -10.28
C SER A 56 10.20 -6.79 -8.86
N ALA A 57 9.59 -6.13 -7.87
CA ALA A 57 9.92 -6.36 -6.46
C ALA A 57 9.54 -7.77 -6.01
N VAL A 58 8.41 -8.30 -6.46
CA VAL A 58 8.02 -9.70 -6.19
C VAL A 58 8.90 -10.68 -6.94
N GLU A 59 9.26 -10.42 -8.19
CA GLU A 59 10.19 -11.27 -8.94
C GLU A 59 11.59 -11.33 -8.32
N SER A 60 11.99 -10.27 -7.61
CA SER A 60 13.29 -10.19 -6.94
C SER A 60 13.39 -11.00 -5.65
N ILE A 61 12.24 -11.38 -5.07
CA ILE A 61 12.15 -12.22 -3.88
C ILE A 61 11.74 -13.63 -4.28
N GLY A 62 12.15 -14.63 -3.49
CA GLY A 62 11.69 -16.00 -3.71
C GLY A 62 10.21 -16.18 -3.34
N ASP A 63 9.81 -17.43 -3.12
CA ASP A 63 8.46 -17.80 -2.70
C ASP A 63 8.15 -17.18 -1.32
N PRO A 64 7.13 -16.30 -1.21
CA PRO A 64 6.74 -15.71 0.07
C PRO A 64 6.18 -16.77 1.02
N VAL A 65 6.65 -16.75 2.27
CA VAL A 65 6.23 -17.71 3.31
C VAL A 65 5.50 -17.05 4.48
N GLU A 66 5.68 -15.75 4.70
CA GLU A 66 5.01 -15.02 5.78
C GLU A 66 4.90 -13.54 5.45
N VAL A 67 3.76 -12.93 5.77
CA VAL A 67 3.58 -11.46 5.73
C VAL A 67 3.29 -10.96 7.14
N LYS A 68 4.12 -10.05 7.63
CA LYS A 68 3.95 -9.38 8.93
C LYS A 68 3.64 -7.92 8.74
N VAL A 69 2.52 -7.48 9.29
CA VAL A 69 2.11 -6.07 9.29
C VAL A 69 2.03 -5.59 10.75
N PRO A 70 2.58 -4.41 11.08
CA PRO A 70 2.43 -3.83 12.41
C PRO A 70 0.95 -3.64 12.78
N ALA A 71 0.65 -3.62 14.08
CA ALA A 71 -0.72 -3.42 14.54
C ALA A 71 -1.29 -2.08 14.07
N ALA A 72 -2.60 -2.04 13.77
CA ALA A 72 -3.32 -0.81 13.48
C ALA A 72 -3.05 0.27 14.55
N GLY A 73 -2.82 1.49 14.10
CA GLY A 73 -2.45 2.64 14.91
C GLY A 73 -0.94 2.83 15.10
N THR A 74 -0.10 1.86 14.74
CA THR A 74 1.36 1.98 14.79
C THR A 74 1.83 3.09 13.86
N ILE A 75 2.71 3.96 14.36
CA ILE A 75 3.37 5.00 13.56
C ILE A 75 4.77 4.50 13.21
N THR A 76 5.06 4.42 11.91
CA THR A 76 6.37 4.09 11.37
C THR A 76 7.11 5.36 10.97
N ALA A 77 8.40 5.40 11.25
CA ALA A 77 9.28 6.47 10.77
C ALA A 77 9.55 6.30 9.27
N GLN A 78 10.04 7.35 8.62
CA GLN A 78 10.55 7.27 7.25
C GLN A 78 11.65 6.18 7.17
N GLY A 79 11.56 5.31 6.17
CA GLY A 79 12.49 4.19 5.98
C GLY A 79 12.33 3.03 6.97
N ALA A 80 11.42 3.14 7.95
CA ALA A 80 11.05 2.01 8.80
C ALA A 80 10.02 1.11 8.09
N PRO A 81 10.03 -0.21 8.35
CA PRO A 81 9.12 -1.13 7.68
C PRO A 81 7.67 -0.91 8.11
N VAL A 82 6.78 -0.79 7.11
CA VAL A 82 5.31 -0.83 7.28
C VAL A 82 4.72 -2.22 7.05
N ALA A 83 5.50 -3.12 6.46
CA ALA A 83 5.26 -4.56 6.42
C ALA A 83 6.59 -5.29 6.22
N GLN A 84 6.61 -6.59 6.50
CA GLN A 84 7.75 -7.48 6.24
C GLN A 84 7.25 -8.73 5.53
N VAL A 85 7.96 -9.15 4.49
CA VAL A 85 7.67 -10.37 3.74
C VAL A 85 8.86 -11.32 3.93
N SER A 86 8.65 -12.42 4.64
CA SER A 86 9.61 -13.52 4.69
C SER A 86 9.47 -14.36 3.43
N TRP A 87 10.58 -14.77 2.83
CA TRP A 87 10.58 -15.58 1.60
C TRP A 87 11.64 -16.68 1.65
N GLU A 88 11.43 -17.73 0.85
CA GLU A 88 12.36 -18.83 0.62
C GLU A 88 12.60 -19.02 -0.88
N GLY A 89 13.75 -19.57 -1.26
CA GLY A 89 14.08 -19.78 -2.68
C GLY A 89 15.32 -20.66 -2.84
N PHE A 90 15.84 -20.72 -4.05
CA PHE A 90 17.01 -21.54 -4.36
C PHE A 90 18.12 -20.69 -4.97
N LEU A 91 19.33 -20.81 -4.42
CA LEU A 91 20.53 -20.27 -5.03
C LEU A 91 21.27 -21.40 -5.76
N ARG A 92 21.70 -21.12 -6.99
CA ARG A 92 22.62 -21.97 -7.72
C ARG A 92 24.03 -21.61 -7.28
N SER A 93 24.71 -22.51 -6.56
CA SER A 93 26.14 -22.32 -6.28
C SER A 93 26.95 -22.56 -7.55
N GLU A 94 28.12 -21.90 -7.68
CA GLU A 94 29.04 -22.08 -8.82
C GLU A 94 29.31 -23.58 -9.02
N GLY A 95 28.85 -24.09 -10.17
CA GLY A 95 29.14 -25.44 -10.60
C GLY A 95 30.52 -25.43 -11.25
N ASP A 96 31.44 -26.18 -10.68
CA ASP A 96 32.64 -26.67 -11.37
C ASP A 96 32.21 -27.41 -12.66
N GLU A 97 33.04 -27.36 -13.70
CA GLU A 97 32.87 -27.79 -15.10
C GLU A 97 32.37 -29.24 -15.31
N LEU A 98 32.05 -29.98 -14.25
CA LEU A 98 31.59 -31.36 -14.26
C LEU A 98 30.31 -31.56 -13.41
N TYR A 99 29.16 -31.21 -13.98
CA TYR A 99 27.82 -31.79 -13.76
C TYR A 99 27.25 -31.97 -12.33
N HIS A 100 27.60 -31.12 -11.36
CA HIS A 100 26.88 -31.09 -10.08
C HIS A 100 26.38 -29.69 -9.75
N ALA A 101 25.21 -29.32 -10.30
CA ALA A 101 24.47 -28.18 -9.79
C ALA A 101 23.97 -28.54 -8.37
N VAL A 102 24.63 -27.99 -7.35
CA VAL A 102 24.15 -28.07 -5.97
C VAL A 102 23.18 -26.92 -5.76
N TRP A 103 21.93 -27.26 -5.45
CA TRP A 103 20.92 -26.28 -5.07
C TRP A 103 20.98 -26.09 -3.56
N THR A 104 21.13 -24.85 -3.12
CA THR A 104 21.08 -24.51 -1.69
C THR A 104 19.85 -23.67 -1.43
N ASN A 105 19.09 -24.00 -0.38
CA ASN A 105 17.96 -23.21 0.06
C ASN A 105 18.45 -21.83 0.53
N ALA A 106 17.82 -20.79 0.01
CA ALA A 106 17.97 -19.43 0.46
C ALA A 106 16.69 -18.97 1.16
N LYS A 107 16.84 -18.06 2.10
CA LYS A 107 15.72 -17.40 2.76
C LYS A 107 16.08 -15.96 3.07
N GLY A 108 15.09 -15.10 3.12
CA GLY A 108 15.29 -13.69 3.39
C GLY A 108 14.04 -13.02 3.96
N VAL A 109 14.22 -11.76 4.32
CA VAL A 109 13.13 -10.87 4.72
C VAL A 109 13.22 -9.64 3.85
N TYR A 110 12.15 -9.36 3.12
CA TYR A 110 11.98 -8.14 2.38
C TYR A 110 11.21 -7.12 3.25
N ASN A 111 11.82 -5.96 3.49
CA ASN A 111 11.22 -4.89 4.28
C ASN A 111 10.47 -3.92 3.36
N VAL A 112 9.14 -3.85 3.51
CA VAL A 112 8.32 -2.87 2.81
C VAL A 112 8.46 -1.54 3.52
N THR A 113 9.19 -0.59 2.94
CA THR A 113 9.47 0.72 3.56
C THR A 113 8.91 1.87 2.74
N LEU A 114 8.39 2.90 3.42
CA LEU A 114 7.91 4.12 2.76
C LEU A 114 8.95 5.24 2.86
N PRO A 115 9.04 6.14 1.85
CA PRO A 115 9.94 7.28 1.86
C PRO A 115 9.48 8.40 2.82
N PHE A 116 8.42 8.17 3.60
CA PHE A 116 7.87 9.08 4.59
C PHE A 116 7.33 8.30 5.79
N ALA A 117 7.19 8.99 6.92
CA ALA A 117 6.54 8.43 8.10
C ALA A 117 5.03 8.29 7.86
N ALA A 118 4.46 7.17 8.31
CA ALA A 118 3.06 6.82 8.09
C ALA A 118 2.47 6.12 9.31
N ARG A 119 1.14 6.13 9.43
CA ARG A 119 0.41 5.41 10.46
C ARG A 119 -0.32 4.23 9.82
N VAL A 120 -0.12 3.02 10.32
CA VAL A 120 -0.85 1.83 9.85
C VAL A 120 -2.31 1.96 10.29
N THR A 121 -3.26 1.83 9.36
CA THR A 121 -4.69 2.02 9.65
C THR A 121 -5.50 0.74 9.60
N GLN A 122 -5.07 -0.27 8.81
CA GLN A 122 -5.66 -1.62 8.75
C GLN A 122 -7.20 -1.66 8.79
N GLN A 123 -7.86 -0.70 8.13
CA GLN A 123 -9.32 -0.55 8.25
C GLN A 123 -10.14 -1.52 7.38
N ARG A 124 -9.50 -2.46 6.63
CA ARG A 124 -10.18 -3.44 5.76
C ARG A 124 -9.59 -4.86 5.84
N ALA A 125 -9.48 -5.37 7.06
CA ALA A 125 -9.72 -6.76 7.51
C ALA A 125 -9.37 -8.02 6.67
N ALA A 126 -8.60 -7.97 5.58
CA ALA A 126 -8.03 -9.19 4.98
C ALA A 126 -6.57 -9.33 5.43
N ALA A 127 -6.26 -10.40 6.15
CA ALA A 127 -4.88 -10.84 6.27
C ALA A 127 -4.45 -11.26 4.86
N VAL A 128 -3.38 -10.65 4.33
CA VAL A 128 -2.82 -11.06 3.05
C VAL A 128 -2.08 -12.38 3.26
N GLU A 129 -2.48 -13.41 2.53
CA GLU A 129 -1.76 -14.68 2.56
C GLU A 129 -0.48 -14.55 1.72
N PRO A 130 0.63 -15.20 2.11
CA PRO A 130 1.90 -15.07 1.37
C PRO A 130 1.76 -15.41 -0.13
N GLY A 131 0.95 -16.41 -0.46
CA GLY A 131 0.69 -16.82 -1.84
C GLY A 131 -0.02 -15.77 -2.69
N ASP A 132 -0.75 -14.82 -2.07
CA ASP A 132 -1.45 -13.76 -2.79
C ASP A 132 -0.48 -12.79 -3.48
N LEU A 133 0.77 -12.70 -3.00
CA LEU A 133 1.81 -11.89 -3.63
C LEU A 133 2.22 -12.44 -4.99
N LEU A 134 2.03 -13.74 -5.23
CA LEU A 134 2.34 -14.39 -6.51
C LEU A 134 1.22 -14.23 -7.55
N LEU A 135 0.09 -13.63 -7.17
CA LEU A 135 -0.97 -13.29 -8.11
C LEU A 135 -0.51 -12.19 -9.07
N PRO A 136 -1.06 -12.15 -10.29
CA PRO A 136 -0.89 -11.02 -11.20
C PRO A 136 -1.20 -9.70 -10.49
N GLN A 137 -0.46 -8.64 -10.79
CA GLN A 137 -0.60 -7.35 -10.08
C GLN A 137 -2.05 -6.82 -10.05
N ALA A 138 -2.84 -7.08 -11.10
CA ALA A 138 -4.25 -6.66 -11.17
C ALA A 138 -5.16 -7.37 -10.15
N GLU A 139 -4.76 -8.54 -9.65
CA GLU A 139 -5.51 -9.38 -8.71
C GLU A 139 -4.89 -9.40 -7.30
N ARG A 140 -3.68 -8.84 -7.16
CA ARG A 140 -2.92 -8.83 -5.90
C ARG A 140 -3.60 -7.91 -4.87
N PRO A 141 -3.83 -8.40 -3.64
CA PRO A 141 -4.31 -7.54 -2.56
C PRO A 141 -3.24 -6.54 -2.12
N PHE A 142 -3.68 -5.47 -1.48
CA PHE A 142 -2.76 -4.55 -0.82
C PHE A 142 -2.27 -5.12 0.50
N LEU A 143 -0.96 -5.04 0.74
CA LEU A 143 -0.30 -5.57 1.94
C LEU A 143 -0.67 -4.79 3.20
N VAL A 144 -0.71 -3.47 3.10
CA VAL A 144 -0.93 -2.59 4.24
C VAL A 144 -1.64 -1.32 3.82
N HIS A 145 -2.56 -0.86 4.67
CA HIS A 145 -3.20 0.43 4.54
C HIS A 145 -2.57 1.40 5.53
N VAL A 146 -2.23 2.59 5.05
CA VAL A 146 -1.56 3.61 5.84
C VAL A 146 -2.22 4.98 5.67
N GLU A 147 -2.04 5.81 6.68
CA GLU A 147 -2.40 7.21 6.68
C GLU A 147 -1.12 8.06 6.79
N VAL A 148 -1.02 9.09 5.96
CA VAL A 148 0.10 10.03 5.93
C VAL A 148 -0.41 11.47 5.98
N ASP A 149 0.35 12.37 6.59
CA ASP A 149 0.04 13.80 6.53
C ASP A 149 0.07 14.31 5.09
N ALA A 150 -0.93 15.08 4.68
CA ALA A 150 -1.06 15.58 3.32
C ALA A 150 0.15 16.42 2.87
N TRP A 151 0.80 17.14 3.78
CA TRP A 151 2.01 17.89 3.47
C TRP A 151 3.22 16.99 3.18
N ARG A 152 3.36 15.87 3.90
CA ARG A 152 4.44 14.87 3.66
C ARG A 152 4.24 14.16 2.34
N TRP A 153 3.00 13.81 2.03
CA TRP A 153 2.64 13.25 0.73
C TRP A 153 3.05 14.19 -0.41
N ARG A 154 2.69 15.47 -0.34
CA ARG A 154 3.10 16.47 -1.34
C ARG A 154 4.62 16.58 -1.47
N ALA A 155 5.34 16.66 -0.34
CA ALA A 155 6.80 16.70 -0.35
C ALA A 155 7.43 15.46 -1.02
N SER A 156 6.83 14.27 -0.85
CA SER A 156 7.31 13.05 -1.50
C SER A 156 7.12 13.05 -3.03
N LEU A 157 6.07 13.69 -3.52
CA LEU A 157 5.85 13.90 -4.96
C LEU A 157 6.85 14.92 -5.53
N GLU A 158 7.05 16.04 -4.83
CA GLU A 158 7.97 17.11 -5.25
C GLU A 158 9.43 16.65 -5.28
N SER A 159 9.82 15.79 -4.35
CA SER A 159 11.17 15.20 -4.30
C SER A 159 11.39 14.07 -5.31
N GLY A 160 10.33 13.57 -5.97
CA GLY A 160 10.39 12.42 -6.85
C GLY A 160 10.53 11.06 -6.14
N ALA A 161 10.43 11.04 -4.80
CA ALA A 161 10.42 9.78 -4.05
C ALA A 161 9.16 8.94 -4.31
N VAL A 162 8.09 9.59 -4.77
CA VAL A 162 6.87 8.95 -5.25
C VAL A 162 6.56 9.51 -6.64
N THR A 163 6.30 8.63 -7.59
CA THR A 163 5.99 9.00 -8.98
C THR A 163 4.53 8.67 -9.31
N PRO A 164 3.75 9.60 -9.86
CA PRO A 164 2.40 9.31 -10.35
C PRO A 164 2.43 8.32 -11.52
N LEU A 165 1.54 7.32 -11.50
CA LEU A 165 1.28 6.46 -12.65
C LEU A 165 0.09 7.04 -13.44
N LEU A 166 0.29 7.26 -14.74
CA LEU A 166 -0.71 7.85 -15.65
C LEU A 166 -1.68 6.82 -16.21
#